data_AF-A0A5J4UUY1-F1
#
_entry.id   AF-A0A5J4UUY1-F1
#
_cell.length_a   1.000
_cell.length_b   1.000
_cell.length_c   1.000
_cell.angle_alpha   90.00
_cell.angle_beta   90.00
_cell.angle_gamma   90.00
#
_symmetry.space_group_name_H-M   'P 1'
#
loop_
_entity.id
_entity.type
_entity.pdbx_description
1 polymer ?
#
loop_
_entity_poly.entity_id
_entity_poly.type
_entity_poly.pdbx_seq_one_letter_code
_entity_poly.pdbx_strand_id
1 'polypeptide(L)'
;MSRHTISSEEQQAFAEFINQNLIDDIDLRTRLPVDSSGDNIFQLMKDGLVILKMVNQIQPGTIDEKLFNKTPKNTFQNNDNLKLVLEGAKRIGCKLIGISEKSVMEGNPMFISSLIRQLVNKSLTVHITLLDHPELFLLMKENESLDEFRNMSAEQRLLRWFNYHLERSGHTQRITNFGDDIKDGINYLILLNQLQDQQAEKILQISKQLGCKIFITAQDIIKGNKVLNQAFIAHLFNTKLGMQQIQIENLSKEQIKEEAEQRRLAEEKSRIALEKQMNWIEQEKKRIEDEKQKFEF
;
A
#
# COMPACT_ATOMS: atom_id res chain seq x y z
N MET A 1 -17.63 -4.41 37.26
CA MET A 1 -18.15 -3.48 36.25
C MET A 1 -17.08 -2.42 36.01
N SER A 2 -16.27 -2.57 34.97
CA SER A 2 -15.18 -1.63 34.68
C SER A 2 -15.77 -0.31 34.19
N ARG A 3 -15.50 0.79 34.90
CA ARG A 3 -15.78 2.14 34.41
C ARG A 3 -14.84 2.36 33.24
N HIS A 4 -15.38 2.40 32.01
CA HIS A 4 -14.62 2.70 30.81
C HIS A 4 -14.21 4.18 30.82
N THR A 5 -13.16 4.50 31.56
CA THR A 5 -12.39 5.74 31.36
C THR A 5 -11.74 5.63 29.99
N ILE A 6 -11.96 6.61 29.12
CA ILE A 6 -11.31 6.68 27.80
C ILE A 6 -9.82 6.89 28.02
N SER A 7 -8.97 6.11 27.34
CA SER A 7 -7.52 6.27 27.47
C SER A 7 -7.02 7.48 26.68
N SER A 8 -5.92 8.08 27.11
CA SER A 8 -5.26 9.19 26.39
C SER A 8 -4.86 8.79 24.97
N GLU A 9 -4.47 7.54 24.80
CA GLU A 9 -4.04 6.98 23.52
C GLU A 9 -5.21 6.87 22.54
N GLU A 10 -6.40 6.48 23.01
CA GLU A 10 -7.61 6.48 22.16
C GLU A 10 -7.98 7.89 21.70
N GLN A 11 -7.84 8.90 22.56
CA GLN A 11 -8.17 10.29 22.20
C GLN A 11 -7.22 10.83 21.14
N GLN A 12 -5.92 10.61 21.32
CA GLN A 12 -4.90 10.99 20.33
C GLN A 12 -5.15 10.28 18.99
N ALA A 13 -5.40 8.97 19.01
CA ALA A 13 -5.67 8.22 17.78
C ALA A 13 -6.94 8.73 17.05
N PHE A 14 -7.99 9.10 17.80
CA PHE A 14 -9.18 9.70 17.20
C PHE A 14 -8.93 11.08 16.60
N ALA A 15 -8.14 11.92 17.28
CA ALA A 15 -7.75 13.24 16.77
C ALA A 15 -6.95 13.12 15.46
N GLU A 16 -5.95 12.24 15.44
CA GLU A 16 -5.13 11.96 14.26
C GLU A 16 -5.98 11.43 13.10
N PHE A 17 -6.89 10.48 13.38
CA PHE A 17 -7.81 9.95 12.38
C PHE A 17 -8.68 11.05 11.76
N ILE A 18 -9.29 11.90 12.58
CA ILE A 18 -10.14 13.00 12.10
C ILE A 18 -9.31 13.96 11.23
N ASN A 19 -8.12 14.34 11.69
CA ASN A 19 -7.24 15.23 10.94
C ASN A 19 -6.85 14.62 9.59
N GLN A 20 -6.39 13.36 9.56
CA GLN A 20 -5.99 12.71 8.31
C GLN A 20 -7.11 12.61 7.27
N ASN A 21 -8.37 12.46 7.71
CA ASN A 21 -9.49 12.22 6.81
C ASN A 21 -10.29 13.47 6.47
N LEU A 22 -10.22 14.55 7.26
CA LEU A 22 -11.10 15.72 7.13
C LEU A 22 -10.38 17.08 7.10
N ILE A 23 -9.05 17.13 7.18
CA ILE A 23 -8.30 18.42 7.23
C ILE A 23 -8.60 19.35 6.05
N ASP A 24 -8.90 18.79 4.87
CA ASP A 24 -9.18 19.54 3.65
C ASP A 24 -10.65 19.98 3.51
N ASP A 25 -11.54 19.60 4.46
CA ASP A 25 -12.95 19.99 4.39
C ASP A 25 -13.13 21.50 4.66
N ILE A 26 -13.75 22.18 3.70
CA ILE A 26 -13.91 23.64 3.70
C ILE A 26 -14.78 24.12 4.88
N ASP A 27 -15.80 23.34 5.27
CA ASP A 27 -16.72 23.70 6.35
C ASP A 27 -16.09 23.48 7.74
N LEU A 28 -14.99 22.73 7.82
CA LEU A 28 -14.31 22.37 9.06
C LEU A 28 -13.00 23.16 9.32
N ARG A 29 -12.63 24.11 8.45
CA ARG A 29 -11.40 24.92 8.56
C ARG A 29 -11.21 25.65 9.90
N THR A 30 -12.30 26.00 10.59
CA THR A 30 -12.24 26.67 11.91
C THR A 30 -12.27 25.70 13.08
N ARG A 31 -12.40 24.40 12.83
CA ARG A 31 -12.53 23.33 13.82
C ARG A 31 -11.33 22.37 13.79
N LEU A 32 -10.64 22.29 12.66
CA LEU A 32 -9.48 21.44 12.45
C LEU A 32 -8.19 22.27 12.33
N PRO A 33 -7.03 21.73 12.72
CA PRO A 33 -6.83 20.38 13.26
C PRO A 33 -7.37 20.22 14.69
N VAL A 34 -7.82 19.01 15.03
CA VAL A 34 -8.00 18.59 16.42
C VAL A 34 -6.62 18.58 17.09
N ASP A 35 -6.54 19.04 18.34
CA ASP A 35 -5.27 19.09 19.06
C ASP A 35 -4.68 17.69 19.24
N SER A 36 -3.35 17.57 19.18
CA SER A 36 -2.65 16.28 19.25
C SER A 36 -2.86 15.54 20.57
N SER A 37 -3.18 16.24 21.66
CA SER A 37 -3.57 15.60 22.93
C SER A 37 -4.98 15.00 22.89
N GLY A 38 -5.83 15.45 21.97
CA GLY A 38 -7.24 15.13 21.91
C GLY A 38 -8.11 15.90 22.91
N ASP A 39 -7.55 16.80 23.73
CA ASP A 39 -8.27 17.46 24.84
C ASP A 39 -9.53 18.23 24.41
N ASN A 40 -9.51 18.81 23.20
CA ASN A 40 -10.63 19.57 22.66
C ASN A 40 -11.63 18.74 21.84
N ILE A 41 -11.36 17.44 21.63
CA ILE A 41 -12.16 16.59 20.73
C ILE A 41 -13.63 16.58 21.12
N PHE A 42 -13.94 16.48 22.42
CA PHE A 42 -15.32 16.40 22.90
C PHE A 42 -16.10 17.68 22.65
N GLN A 43 -15.46 18.85 22.73
CA GLN A 43 -16.12 20.13 22.46
C GLN A 43 -16.42 20.28 20.97
N LEU A 44 -15.49 19.87 20.10
CA LEU A 44 -15.65 19.95 18.64
C LEU A 44 -16.80 19.08 18.12
N MET A 45 -17.20 18.05 18.86
CA MET A 45 -18.26 17.11 18.45
C MET A 45 -19.68 17.57 18.85
N LYS A 46 -19.82 18.55 19.76
CA LYS A 46 -21.11 18.92 20.36
C LYS A 46 -22.11 19.51 19.38
N ASP A 47 -21.63 20.12 18.29
CA ASP A 47 -22.48 20.70 17.26
C ASP A 47 -22.88 19.71 16.15
N GLY A 48 -22.34 18.49 16.21
CA GLY A 48 -22.61 17.38 15.29
C GLY A 48 -21.98 17.50 13.90
N LEU A 49 -21.40 18.64 13.51
CA LEU A 49 -20.97 18.85 12.12
C LEU A 49 -19.77 17.97 11.76
N VAL A 50 -18.76 17.90 12.63
CA VAL A 50 -17.59 17.04 12.39
C VAL A 50 -18.03 15.59 12.22
N ILE A 51 -18.95 15.13 13.08
CA ILE A 51 -19.46 13.76 13.03
C ILE A 51 -20.26 13.51 11.74
N LEU A 52 -21.08 14.46 11.29
CA LEU A 52 -21.81 14.35 10.02
C LEU A 52 -20.87 14.19 8.83
N LYS A 53 -19.80 14.99 8.82
CA LYS A 53 -18.76 14.89 7.78
C LYS A 53 -18.05 13.54 7.84
N MET A 54 -17.75 13.00 9.02
CA MET A 54 -17.22 11.64 9.16
C MET A 54 -18.20 10.59 8.59
N VAL A 55 -19.49 10.68 8.89
CA VAL A 55 -20.50 9.72 8.37
C VAL A 55 -20.51 9.72 6.84
N ASN A 56 -20.53 10.90 6.21
CA ASN A 56 -20.50 11.01 4.75
C ASN A 56 -19.15 10.63 4.14
N GLN A 57 -18.04 10.82 4.87
CA GLN A 57 -16.73 10.37 4.42
C GLN A 57 -16.61 8.85 4.44
N ILE A 58 -17.20 8.18 5.44
CA ILE A 58 -17.26 6.71 5.52
C ILE A 58 -18.11 6.13 4.39
N GLN A 59 -19.27 6.73 4.14
CA GLN A 59 -20.15 6.30 3.06
C GLN A 59 -20.77 7.54 2.38
N PRO A 60 -20.24 7.94 1.21
CA PRO A 60 -20.71 9.13 0.49
C PRO A 60 -22.22 9.11 0.23
N GLY A 61 -22.87 10.25 0.46
CA GLY A 61 -24.31 10.41 0.24
C GLY A 61 -25.21 9.78 1.31
N THR A 62 -24.66 9.33 2.44
CA THR A 62 -25.47 8.78 3.55
C THR A 62 -26.48 9.82 4.06
N ILE A 63 -26.06 11.08 4.20
CA ILE A 63 -26.93 12.22 4.49
C ILE A 63 -26.68 13.31 3.44
N ASP A 64 -27.73 13.97 2.96
CA ASP A 64 -27.59 15.13 2.07
C ASP A 64 -26.93 16.29 2.83
N GLU A 65 -25.73 16.69 2.39
CA GLU A 65 -24.96 17.77 3.03
C GLU A 65 -25.68 19.12 3.03
N LYS A 66 -26.69 19.32 2.15
CA LYS A 66 -27.53 20.52 2.16
C LYS A 66 -28.33 20.67 3.45
N LEU A 67 -28.53 19.59 4.19
CA LEU A 67 -29.23 19.59 5.48
C LEU A 67 -28.34 20.03 6.65
N PHE A 68 -27.02 20.14 6.44
CA PHE A 68 -26.09 20.42 7.52
C PHE A 68 -26.14 21.88 7.93
N ASN A 69 -26.28 22.14 9.22
CA ASN A 69 -25.96 23.45 9.78
C ASN A 69 -24.44 23.55 9.90
N LYS A 70 -23.78 24.14 8.88
CA LYS A 70 -22.32 24.28 8.79
C LYS A 70 -21.73 25.27 9.80
N THR A 71 -22.51 26.29 10.15
CA THR A 71 -22.18 27.27 11.20
C THR A 71 -23.37 27.38 12.16
N PRO A 72 -23.61 26.37 12.99
CA PRO A 72 -24.75 26.36 13.89
C PRO A 72 -24.56 27.44 14.97
N LYS A 73 -25.58 28.25 15.19
CA LYS A 73 -25.55 29.45 16.05
C LYS A 73 -26.25 29.24 17.39
N ASN A 74 -27.02 28.18 17.53
CA ASN A 74 -27.83 27.91 18.71
C ASN A 74 -27.99 26.40 18.94
N THR A 75 -28.50 26.05 20.12
CA THR A 75 -28.71 24.67 20.55
C THR A 75 -29.70 23.90 19.70
N PHE A 76 -30.66 24.58 19.06
CA PHE A 76 -31.62 23.96 18.15
C PHE A 76 -30.94 23.46 16.87
N GLN A 77 -30.08 24.28 16.25
CA GLN A 77 -29.30 23.89 15.08
C GLN A 77 -28.28 22.78 15.39
N ASN A 78 -27.68 22.81 16.60
CA ASN A 78 -26.87 21.68 17.07
C ASN A 78 -27.72 20.41 17.17
N ASN A 79 -28.93 20.51 17.72
CA ASN A 79 -29.84 19.37 17.85
C ASN A 79 -30.23 18.79 16.48
N ASP A 80 -30.52 19.64 15.49
CA ASP A 80 -30.87 19.20 14.14
C ASP A 80 -29.72 18.45 13.48
N ASN A 81 -28.48 18.95 13.61
CA ASN A 81 -27.30 18.22 13.16
C ASN A 81 -27.17 16.87 13.89
N LEU A 82 -27.35 16.83 15.21
CA LEU A 82 -27.19 15.60 15.99
C LEU A 82 -28.26 14.55 15.69
N LYS A 83 -29.49 14.94 15.35
CA LYS A 83 -30.50 14.00 14.82
C LYS A 83 -29.99 13.33 13.54
N LEU A 84 -29.46 14.13 12.61
CA LEU A 84 -28.87 13.63 11.36
C LEU A 84 -27.66 12.74 11.63
N VAL A 85 -26.84 13.04 12.64
CA VAL A 85 -25.71 12.19 13.07
C VAL A 85 -26.21 10.80 13.45
N LEU A 86 -27.19 10.72 14.35
CA LEU A 86 -27.68 9.42 14.83
C LEU A 86 -28.38 8.63 13.72
N GLU A 87 -29.11 9.31 12.83
CA GLU A 87 -29.72 8.70 11.65
C GLU A 87 -28.65 8.16 10.70
N GLY A 88 -27.67 8.98 10.34
CA GLY A 88 -26.60 8.60 9.42
C GLY A 88 -25.73 7.47 9.97
N ALA A 89 -25.35 7.56 11.25
CA ALA A 89 -24.60 6.50 11.92
C ALA A 89 -25.37 5.17 11.96
N LYS A 90 -26.70 5.20 12.16
CA LYS A 90 -27.54 3.98 12.06
C LYS A 90 -27.55 3.41 10.64
N ARG A 91 -27.66 4.26 9.60
CA ARG A 91 -27.68 3.83 8.19
C ARG A 91 -26.39 3.09 7.79
N ILE A 92 -25.24 3.51 8.31
CA ILE A 92 -23.94 2.83 8.09
C ILE A 92 -23.70 1.65 9.08
N GLY A 93 -24.71 1.32 9.90
CA GLY A 93 -24.72 0.14 10.75
C GLY A 93 -24.02 0.31 12.11
N CYS A 94 -23.93 1.53 12.66
CA CYS A 94 -23.57 1.74 14.07
C CYS A 94 -24.75 1.34 14.99
N LYS A 95 -24.43 0.80 16.18
CA LYS A 95 -25.44 0.29 17.12
C LYS A 95 -26.01 1.39 18.04
N LEU A 96 -25.22 2.42 18.33
CA LEU A 96 -25.61 3.61 19.11
C LEU A 96 -26.28 3.32 20.47
N ILE A 97 -25.85 2.26 21.17
CA ILE A 97 -26.42 1.85 22.46
C ILE A 97 -26.21 2.96 23.49
N GLY A 98 -27.32 3.53 23.99
CA GLY A 98 -27.31 4.59 25.02
C GLY A 98 -26.89 5.98 24.53
N ILE A 99 -26.69 6.18 23.22
CA ILE A 99 -26.29 7.47 22.64
C ILE A 99 -27.54 8.23 22.18
N SER A 100 -27.69 9.47 22.64
CA SER A 100 -28.77 10.39 22.27
C SER A 100 -28.20 11.73 21.84
N GLU A 101 -29.00 12.56 21.17
CA GLU A 101 -28.63 13.91 20.75
C GLU A 101 -28.22 14.73 21.97
N LYS A 102 -29.00 14.64 23.05
CA LYS A 102 -28.69 15.32 24.32
C LYS A 102 -27.35 14.90 24.88
N SER A 103 -27.03 13.59 24.90
CA SER A 103 -25.79 13.12 25.51
C SER A 103 -24.54 13.54 24.73
N VAL A 104 -24.65 13.67 23.41
CA VAL A 104 -23.58 14.24 22.55
C VAL A 104 -23.49 15.76 22.74
N MET A 105 -24.64 16.45 22.76
CA MET A 105 -24.69 17.91 22.90
C MET A 105 -24.13 18.40 24.24
N GLU A 106 -24.29 17.62 25.31
CA GLU A 106 -23.69 17.90 26.62
C GLU A 106 -22.17 17.73 26.62
N GLY A 107 -21.59 17.10 25.59
CA GLY A 107 -20.16 16.86 25.50
C GLY A 107 -19.71 15.66 26.35
N ASN A 108 -20.59 14.70 26.62
CA ASN A 108 -20.26 13.56 27.48
C ASN A 108 -19.16 12.71 26.83
N PRO A 109 -17.97 12.60 27.45
CA PRO A 109 -16.84 11.92 26.83
C PRO A 109 -17.15 10.47 26.47
N MET A 110 -17.81 9.74 27.37
CA MET A 110 -18.11 8.31 27.20
C MET A 110 -18.94 8.04 25.94
N PHE A 111 -19.99 8.83 25.72
CA PHE A 111 -20.87 8.65 24.56
C PHE A 111 -20.21 9.12 23.27
N ILE A 112 -19.50 10.25 23.29
CA ILE A 112 -18.77 10.76 22.12
C ILE A 112 -17.68 9.78 21.69
N SER A 113 -16.86 9.28 22.62
CA SER A 113 -15.83 8.28 22.29
C SER A 113 -16.45 6.97 21.80
N SER A 114 -17.58 6.53 22.37
CA SER A 114 -18.29 5.36 21.86
C SER A 114 -18.78 5.54 20.42
N LEU A 115 -19.26 6.74 20.09
CA LEU A 115 -19.68 7.09 18.73
C LEU A 115 -18.50 7.15 17.77
N ILE A 116 -17.44 7.90 18.10
CA ILE A 116 -16.24 8.02 17.26
C ILE A 116 -15.61 6.65 17.04
N ARG A 117 -15.46 5.82 18.08
CA ARG A 117 -14.91 4.45 17.95
C ARG A 117 -15.71 3.61 16.97
N GLN A 118 -17.04 3.68 17.02
CA GLN A 118 -17.89 2.97 16.06
C GLN A 118 -17.70 3.49 14.64
N LEU A 119 -17.58 4.81 14.45
CA LEU A 119 -17.36 5.43 13.14
C LEU A 119 -15.99 5.10 12.56
N VAL A 120 -14.91 5.23 13.34
CA VAL A 120 -13.54 4.85 12.94
C VAL A 120 -13.52 3.37 12.54
N ASN A 121 -14.09 2.49 13.36
CA ASN A 121 -14.17 1.07 13.03
C ASN A 121 -14.95 0.84 11.73
N LYS A 122 -16.06 1.56 11.49
CA LYS A 122 -16.78 1.46 10.22
C LYS A 122 -15.95 1.95 9.03
N SER A 123 -15.26 3.08 9.16
CA SER A 123 -14.37 3.58 8.10
C SER A 123 -13.32 2.56 7.68
N LEU A 124 -12.76 1.82 8.63
CA LEU A 124 -11.70 0.84 8.38
C LEU A 124 -12.24 -0.51 7.86
N THR A 125 -13.53 -0.80 8.08
CA THR A 125 -14.09 -2.14 7.83
C THR A 125 -15.18 -2.19 6.77
N VAL A 126 -15.74 -1.06 6.34
CA VAL A 126 -16.87 -1.01 5.40
C VAL A 126 -16.54 -1.66 4.06
N HIS A 127 -15.29 -1.55 3.59
CA HIS A 127 -14.83 -2.15 2.34
C HIS A 127 -14.29 -3.58 2.49
N ILE A 128 -14.32 -4.17 3.68
CA ILE A 128 -13.87 -5.57 3.87
C ILE A 128 -15.02 -6.50 3.47
N THR A 129 -15.38 -6.49 2.19
CA THR A 129 -16.50 -7.24 1.61
C THR A 129 -16.08 -7.99 0.35
N LEU A 130 -16.84 -9.02 -0.04
CA LEU A 130 -16.62 -9.73 -1.31
C LEU A 130 -16.83 -8.85 -2.55
N LEU A 131 -17.54 -7.72 -2.41
CA LEU A 131 -17.78 -6.80 -3.51
C LEU A 131 -16.53 -5.98 -3.82
N ASP A 132 -15.90 -5.44 -2.78
CA ASP A 132 -14.67 -4.66 -2.90
C ASP A 132 -13.44 -5.57 -3.10
N HIS A 133 -13.44 -6.76 -2.50
CA HIS A 133 -12.34 -7.73 -2.52
C HIS A 133 -12.85 -9.15 -2.85
N PRO A 134 -13.06 -9.47 -4.15
CA PRO A 134 -13.47 -10.80 -4.59
C PRO A 134 -12.51 -11.92 -4.14
N GLU A 135 -11.24 -11.61 -3.91
CA GLU A 135 -10.21 -12.54 -3.44
C GLU A 135 -10.52 -13.14 -2.05
N LEU A 136 -11.38 -12.48 -1.26
CA LEU A 136 -11.86 -13.02 0.01
C LEU A 136 -12.58 -14.37 -0.16
N PHE A 137 -13.04 -14.70 -1.37
CA PHE A 137 -13.58 -16.02 -1.71
C PHE A 137 -12.57 -17.15 -1.42
N LEU A 138 -11.27 -16.89 -1.54
CA LEU A 138 -10.21 -17.87 -1.23
C LEU A 138 -10.13 -18.22 0.27
N LEU A 139 -10.75 -17.42 1.13
CA LEU A 139 -10.79 -17.61 2.58
C LEU A 139 -12.01 -18.43 3.04
N MET A 140 -12.85 -18.85 2.10
CA MET A 140 -13.99 -19.71 2.39
C MET A 140 -13.53 -21.13 2.69
N LYS A 141 -14.22 -21.79 3.62
CA LYS A 141 -14.00 -23.21 3.92
C LYS A 141 -14.74 -24.08 2.90
N GLU A 142 -14.27 -25.30 2.67
CA GLU A 142 -14.83 -26.21 1.64
C GLU A 142 -16.35 -26.46 1.76
N ASN A 143 -16.89 -26.40 2.98
CA ASN A 143 -18.32 -26.65 3.26
C ASN A 143 -19.09 -25.40 3.71
N GLU A 144 -18.53 -24.21 3.51
CA GLU A 144 -19.17 -22.96 3.91
C GLU A 144 -19.94 -22.33 2.75
N SER A 145 -21.17 -21.92 3.02
CA SER A 145 -21.98 -21.21 2.03
C SER A 145 -21.53 -19.75 1.87
N LEU A 146 -21.81 -19.19 0.69
CA LEU A 146 -21.57 -17.77 0.41
C LEU A 146 -22.30 -16.85 1.39
N ASP A 147 -23.51 -17.22 1.80
CA ASP A 147 -24.32 -16.41 2.72
C ASP A 147 -23.75 -16.44 4.14
N GLU A 148 -23.23 -17.58 4.61
CA GLU A 148 -22.51 -17.65 5.89
C GLU A 148 -21.29 -16.73 5.89
N PHE A 149 -20.49 -16.75 4.81
CA PHE A 149 -19.31 -15.89 4.69
C PHE A 149 -19.68 -14.40 4.60
N ARG A 150 -20.76 -14.06 3.88
CA ARG A 150 -21.29 -12.69 3.78
C ARG A 150 -21.83 -12.15 5.10
N ASN A 151 -22.33 -13.02 5.97
CA ASN A 151 -22.85 -12.65 7.29
C ASN A 151 -21.76 -12.55 8.37
N MET A 152 -20.53 -12.97 8.08
CA MET A 152 -19.40 -12.76 8.99
C MET A 152 -19.12 -11.29 9.26
N SER A 153 -18.65 -11.00 10.47
CA SER A 153 -18.11 -9.68 10.79
C SER A 153 -16.80 -9.43 10.04
N ALA A 154 -16.46 -8.15 9.84
CA ALA A 154 -15.17 -7.77 9.26
C ALA A 154 -13.98 -8.30 10.08
N GLU A 155 -14.09 -8.30 11.41
CA GLU A 155 -13.10 -8.87 12.31
C GLU A 155 -12.85 -10.35 12.02
N GLN A 156 -13.91 -11.15 11.85
CA GLN A 156 -13.79 -12.56 11.52
C GLN A 156 -13.14 -12.77 10.14
N ARG A 157 -13.46 -11.92 9.16
CA ARG A 157 -12.80 -11.96 7.83
C ARG A 157 -11.32 -11.64 7.94
N LEU A 158 -10.96 -10.62 8.70
CA LEU A 158 -9.56 -10.25 8.96
C LEU A 158 -8.80 -11.38 9.65
N LEU A 159 -9.38 -12.05 10.65
CA LEU A 159 -8.76 -13.20 11.31
C LEU A 159 -8.51 -14.35 10.33
N ARG A 160 -9.45 -14.62 9.41
CA ARG A 160 -9.24 -15.63 8.38
C ARG A 160 -8.16 -15.25 7.39
N TRP A 161 -8.16 -14.00 6.95
CA TRP A 161 -7.14 -13.47 6.06
C TRP A 161 -5.75 -13.57 6.69
N PHE A 162 -5.62 -13.15 7.94
CA PHE A 162 -4.35 -13.21 8.67
C PHE A 162 -3.85 -14.67 8.77
N ASN A 163 -4.72 -15.58 9.21
CA ASN A 163 -4.36 -16.99 9.36
C ASN A 163 -4.04 -17.68 8.04
N TYR A 164 -4.74 -17.31 6.96
CA TYR A 164 -4.42 -17.80 5.62
C TYR A 164 -2.97 -17.52 5.23
N HIS A 165 -2.43 -16.34 5.58
CA HIS A 165 -1.03 -16.03 5.33
C HIS A 165 -0.07 -16.77 6.28
N LEU A 166 -0.41 -16.90 7.58
CA LEU A 166 0.40 -17.67 8.52
C LEU A 166 0.54 -19.14 8.10
N GLU A 167 -0.55 -19.77 7.68
CA GLU A 167 -0.53 -21.15 7.21
C GLU A 167 0.39 -21.33 5.98
N ARG A 168 0.36 -20.37 5.05
CA ARG A 168 1.20 -20.42 3.86
C ARG A 168 2.68 -20.18 4.13
N SER A 169 3.01 -19.51 5.23
CA SER A 169 4.40 -19.44 5.70
C SER A 169 4.86 -20.72 6.40
N GLY A 170 4.00 -21.73 6.54
CA GLY A 170 4.26 -22.92 7.36
C GLY A 170 4.22 -22.65 8.86
N HIS A 171 3.71 -21.50 9.29
CA HIS A 171 3.56 -21.21 10.72
C HIS A 171 2.40 -22.03 11.28
N THR A 172 2.66 -22.75 12.38
CA THR A 172 1.73 -23.74 12.93
C THR A 172 0.66 -23.12 13.83
N GLN A 173 0.94 -21.95 14.41
CA GLN A 173 -0.01 -21.26 15.27
C GLN A 173 -0.94 -20.36 14.45
N ARG A 174 -2.17 -20.23 14.94
CA ARG A 174 -3.19 -19.35 14.38
C ARG A 174 -3.56 -18.31 15.42
N ILE A 175 -3.89 -17.11 14.96
CA ILE A 175 -4.47 -16.09 15.80
C ILE A 175 -6.00 -16.26 15.86
N THR A 176 -6.56 -15.95 17.01
CA THR A 176 -7.98 -16.00 17.34
C THR A 176 -8.53 -14.65 17.77
N ASN A 177 -7.64 -13.70 18.08
CA ASN A 177 -7.96 -12.33 18.48
C ASN A 177 -6.85 -11.36 18.04
N PHE A 178 -7.15 -10.06 18.05
CA PHE A 178 -6.18 -8.99 17.76
C PHE A 178 -5.58 -8.37 19.04
N GLY A 179 -5.51 -9.13 20.12
CA GLY A 179 -4.93 -8.72 21.40
C GLY A 179 -3.73 -9.57 21.74
N ASP A 180 -3.94 -10.54 22.64
CA ASP A 180 -2.87 -11.39 23.18
C ASP A 180 -2.11 -12.17 22.12
N ASP A 181 -2.76 -12.56 21.03
CA ASP A 181 -2.15 -13.40 20.00
C ASP A 181 -1.18 -12.62 19.08
N ILE A 182 -1.20 -11.28 19.11
CA ILE A 182 -0.36 -10.43 18.25
C ILE A 182 0.54 -9.47 19.03
N LYS A 183 0.43 -9.44 20.36
CA LYS A 183 1.12 -8.47 21.22
C LYS A 183 2.64 -8.57 21.19
N ASP A 184 3.20 -9.74 20.88
CA ASP A 184 4.65 -9.96 20.78
C ASP A 184 5.24 -9.56 19.42
N GLY A 185 4.39 -9.19 18.46
CA GLY A 185 4.78 -8.77 17.12
C GLY A 185 5.23 -9.89 16.19
N ILE A 186 5.35 -11.14 16.64
CA ILE A 186 5.87 -12.25 15.83
C ILE A 186 4.92 -12.54 14.68
N ASN A 187 3.62 -12.67 14.98
CA ASN A 187 2.60 -12.92 13.98
C ASN A 187 2.51 -11.78 12.95
N TYR A 188 2.73 -10.54 13.35
CA TYR A 188 2.81 -9.40 12.41
C TYR A 188 4.00 -9.54 11.47
N LEU A 189 5.19 -9.88 11.96
CA LEU A 189 6.38 -10.03 11.12
C LEU A 189 6.19 -11.13 10.07
N ILE A 190 5.60 -12.26 10.46
CA ILE A 190 5.33 -13.38 9.54
C ILE A 190 4.34 -12.94 8.46
N LEU A 191 3.24 -12.30 8.85
CA LEU A 191 2.25 -11.78 7.91
C LEU A 191 2.88 -10.81 6.91
N LEU A 192 3.63 -9.81 7.40
CA LEU A 192 4.24 -8.80 6.54
C LEU A 192 5.26 -9.41 5.57
N ASN A 193 6.07 -10.38 6.02
CA ASN A 193 7.00 -11.10 5.15
C ASN A 193 6.25 -11.88 4.04
N GLN A 194 5.17 -12.56 4.39
CA GLN A 194 4.33 -13.26 3.40
C GLN A 194 3.70 -12.32 2.37
N LEU A 195 3.27 -11.13 2.78
CA LEU A 195 2.71 -10.13 1.87
C LEU A 195 3.77 -9.55 0.92
N GLN A 196 5.03 -9.49 1.34
CA GLN A 196 6.14 -9.12 0.45
C GLN A 196 6.47 -10.25 -0.54
N ASP A 197 6.54 -11.49 -0.07
CA ASP A 197 6.78 -12.67 -0.91
C ASP A 197 5.73 -12.79 -2.03
N GLN A 198 4.45 -12.62 -1.70
CA GLN A 198 3.37 -12.66 -2.69
C GLN A 198 3.44 -11.56 -3.76
N GLN A 199 3.93 -10.37 -3.41
CA GLN A 199 4.10 -9.30 -4.40
C GLN A 199 5.17 -9.66 -5.42
N ALA A 200 6.30 -10.19 -4.96
CA ALA A 200 7.37 -10.64 -5.84
C ALA A 200 6.90 -11.81 -6.72
N GLU A 201 6.11 -12.75 -6.18
CA GLU A 201 5.52 -13.83 -6.98
C GLU A 201 4.55 -13.32 -8.05
N LYS A 202 3.71 -12.32 -7.74
CA LYS A 202 2.80 -11.70 -8.73
C LYS A 202 3.56 -11.07 -9.89
N ILE A 203 4.70 -10.42 -9.62
CA ILE A 203 5.58 -9.88 -10.69
C ILE A 203 6.00 -10.99 -11.64
N LEU A 204 6.41 -12.15 -11.11
CA LEU A 204 6.82 -13.29 -11.92
C LEU A 204 5.65 -13.89 -12.71
N GLN A 205 4.47 -14.00 -12.10
CA GLN A 205 3.27 -14.51 -12.77
C GLN A 205 2.85 -13.62 -13.94
N ILE A 206 2.76 -12.31 -13.73
CA ILE A 206 2.42 -11.34 -14.79
C ILE A 206 3.48 -11.39 -15.90
N SER A 207 4.76 -11.44 -15.54
CA SER A 207 5.84 -11.52 -16.52
C SER A 207 5.75 -12.79 -17.37
N LYS A 208 5.35 -13.92 -16.77
CA LYS A 208 5.09 -15.16 -17.50
C LYS A 208 3.91 -15.02 -18.45
N GLN A 209 2.82 -14.36 -18.05
CA GLN A 209 1.67 -14.06 -18.92
C GLN A 209 2.04 -13.15 -20.09
N LEU A 210 3.01 -12.25 -19.90
CA LEU A 210 3.58 -11.42 -20.97
C LEU A 210 4.52 -12.19 -21.92
N GLY A 211 4.74 -13.49 -21.69
CA GLY A 211 5.61 -14.35 -22.50
C GLY A 211 7.08 -14.32 -22.10
N CYS A 212 7.42 -13.71 -20.96
CA CYS A 212 8.80 -13.69 -20.47
C CYS A 212 9.19 -15.05 -19.87
N LYS A 213 10.40 -15.52 -20.19
CA LYS A 213 10.98 -16.69 -19.53
C LYS A 213 11.48 -16.27 -18.15
N ILE A 214 10.91 -16.87 -17.11
CA ILE A 214 11.28 -16.57 -15.72
C ILE A 214 12.48 -17.43 -15.33
N PHE A 215 13.61 -16.79 -15.02
CA PHE A 215 14.81 -17.43 -14.51
C PHE A 215 15.26 -16.85 -13.15
N ILE A 216 14.59 -15.80 -12.68
CA ILE A 216 14.79 -15.18 -11.37
C ILE A 216 13.73 -15.68 -10.38
N THR A 217 14.07 -15.77 -9.10
CA THR A 217 13.12 -16.13 -8.04
C THR A 217 12.55 -14.90 -7.32
N ALA A 218 11.44 -15.06 -6.59
CA ALA A 218 10.86 -14.00 -5.76
C ALA A 218 11.87 -13.46 -4.72
N GLN A 219 12.68 -14.36 -4.15
CA GLN A 219 13.71 -14.03 -3.17
C GLN A 219 14.84 -13.18 -3.77
N ASP A 220 15.23 -13.42 -5.02
CA ASP A 220 16.24 -12.60 -5.70
C ASP A 220 15.75 -11.17 -5.94
N ILE A 221 14.45 -10.98 -6.18
CA ILE A 221 13.81 -9.67 -6.29
C ILE A 221 13.81 -8.97 -4.94
N ILE A 222 13.32 -9.64 -3.89
CA ILE A 222 13.18 -9.08 -2.54
C ILE A 222 14.54 -8.71 -1.94
N LYS A 223 15.55 -9.56 -2.11
CA LYS A 223 16.92 -9.29 -1.65
C LYS A 223 17.66 -8.26 -2.50
N GLY A 224 17.08 -7.81 -3.62
CA GLY A 224 17.70 -6.83 -4.50
C GLY A 224 18.96 -7.35 -5.18
N ASN A 225 18.98 -8.61 -5.63
CA ASN A 225 20.12 -9.16 -6.38
C ASN A 225 20.29 -8.38 -7.70
N LYS A 226 21.23 -7.44 -7.73
CA LYS A 226 21.39 -6.49 -8.84
C LYS A 226 21.57 -7.17 -10.20
N VAL A 227 22.37 -8.23 -10.26
CA VAL A 227 22.69 -8.93 -11.51
C VAL A 227 21.46 -9.64 -12.05
N LEU A 228 20.76 -10.40 -11.22
CA LEU A 228 19.57 -11.14 -11.65
C LEU A 228 18.42 -10.21 -11.99
N ASN A 229 18.20 -9.15 -11.20
CA ASN A 229 17.16 -8.16 -11.48
C ASN A 229 17.43 -7.42 -12.80
N GLN A 230 18.68 -7.01 -13.05
CA GLN A 230 19.06 -6.37 -14.31
C GLN A 230 18.82 -7.31 -15.51
N ALA A 231 19.24 -8.57 -15.39
CA ALA A 231 19.01 -9.57 -16.44
C ALA A 231 17.51 -9.77 -16.70
N PHE A 232 16.70 -9.85 -15.64
CA PHE A 232 15.25 -10.02 -15.75
C PHE A 232 14.57 -8.84 -16.44
N ILE A 233 14.95 -7.60 -16.08
CA ILE A 233 14.45 -6.38 -16.72
C ILE A 233 14.88 -6.32 -18.19
N ALA A 234 16.13 -6.67 -18.51
CA ALA A 234 16.60 -6.74 -19.89
C ALA A 234 15.79 -7.76 -20.71
N HIS A 235 15.44 -8.92 -20.11
CA HIS A 235 14.60 -9.92 -20.78
C HIS A 235 13.16 -9.41 -21.01
N LEU A 236 12.57 -8.73 -20.02
CA LEU A 236 11.27 -8.06 -20.15
C LEU A 236 11.28 -7.05 -21.30
N PHE A 237 12.28 -6.17 -21.34
CA PHE A 237 12.47 -5.17 -22.40
C PHE A 237 12.51 -5.82 -23.78
N ASN A 238 13.28 -6.89 -23.94
CA ASN A 238 13.40 -7.62 -25.20
C ASN A 238 12.11 -8.35 -25.61
N THR A 239 11.24 -8.69 -24.64
CA THR A 239 9.99 -9.42 -24.91
C THR A 239 8.83 -8.45 -25.20
N LYS A 240 8.72 -7.37 -24.44
CA LYS A 240 7.63 -6.39 -24.51
C LYS A 240 8.17 -4.98 -24.26
N LEU A 241 8.52 -4.29 -25.34
CA LEU A 241 9.06 -2.93 -25.27
C LEU A 241 8.03 -1.88 -24.81
N GLY A 242 6.75 -2.06 -25.14
CA GLY A 242 5.63 -1.23 -24.64
C GLY A 242 5.62 0.24 -25.08
N MET A 243 6.59 0.69 -25.88
CA MET A 243 6.67 2.07 -26.38
C MET A 243 5.95 2.18 -27.74
N GLN A 244 5.16 3.24 -27.92
CA GLN A 244 4.59 3.59 -29.22
C GLN A 244 5.73 3.84 -30.22
N GLN A 245 5.63 3.26 -31.41
CA GLN A 245 6.42 3.73 -32.54
C GLN A 245 5.95 5.15 -32.85
N ILE A 246 6.65 6.14 -32.29
CA ILE A 246 6.82 7.41 -32.99
C ILE A 246 7.32 7.01 -34.38
N GLN A 247 6.79 7.61 -35.45
CA GLN A 247 7.29 7.39 -36.80
C GLN A 247 8.76 7.82 -36.82
N ILE A 248 9.65 6.88 -36.48
CA ILE A 248 11.07 7.02 -36.62
C ILE A 248 11.30 6.88 -38.12
N GLU A 249 11.13 8.01 -38.83
CA GLU A 249 11.35 8.15 -40.26
C GLU A 249 12.71 7.55 -40.63
N ASN A 250 12.78 6.96 -41.83
CA ASN A 250 13.91 6.15 -42.33
C ASN A 250 15.31 6.78 -42.16
N LEU A 251 15.37 8.11 -42.02
CA LEU A 251 16.57 8.91 -41.76
C LEU A 251 17.40 8.44 -40.56
N SER A 252 16.81 7.96 -39.47
CA SER A 252 17.59 7.54 -38.30
C SER A 252 18.16 6.11 -38.43
N LYS A 253 17.55 5.23 -39.21
CA LYS A 253 18.00 3.83 -39.33
C LYS A 253 19.30 3.70 -40.12
N GLU A 254 19.46 4.50 -41.17
CA GLU A 254 20.69 4.56 -41.95
C GLU A 254 21.82 5.21 -41.15
N GLN A 255 21.55 6.30 -40.43
CA GLN A 255 22.51 6.94 -39.53
C GLN A 255 22.97 5.99 -38.40
N ILE A 256 22.05 5.28 -37.74
CA ILE A 256 22.38 4.31 -36.69
C ILE A 256 23.21 3.14 -37.26
N LYS A 257 22.91 2.67 -38.48
CA LYS A 257 23.69 1.62 -39.14
C LYS A 257 25.09 2.09 -39.50
N GLU A 258 25.21 3.28 -40.06
CA GLU A 258 26.50 3.85 -40.45
C GLU A 258 27.37 4.12 -39.22
N GLU A 259 26.81 4.64 -38.13
CA GLU A 259 27.52 4.83 -36.87
C GLU A 259 27.96 3.49 -36.24
N ALA A 260 27.10 2.46 -36.28
CA ALA A 260 27.45 1.12 -35.80
C ALA A 260 28.55 0.45 -36.64
N GLU A 261 28.52 0.63 -37.96
CA GLU A 261 29.55 0.12 -38.87
C GLU A 261 30.88 0.85 -38.67
N GLN A 262 30.86 2.18 -38.51
CA GLN A 262 32.04 2.97 -38.18
C GLN A 262 32.65 2.56 -36.84
N ARG A 263 31.84 2.32 -35.80
CA ARG A 263 32.32 1.80 -34.51
C ARG A 263 32.99 0.43 -34.65
N ARG A 264 32.34 -0.50 -35.36
CA ARG A 264 32.90 -1.85 -35.60
C ARG A 264 34.21 -1.77 -36.38
N LEU A 265 34.29 -0.89 -37.38
CA LEU A 265 35.51 -0.68 -38.16
C LEU A 265 36.63 -0.04 -37.31
N ALA A 266 36.27 0.84 -36.38
CA ALA A 266 37.21 1.45 -35.44
C ALA A 266 37.75 0.43 -34.43
N GLU A 267 36.89 -0.42 -33.86
CA GLU A 267 37.29 -1.53 -32.98
C GLU A 267 38.22 -2.51 -33.69
N GLU A 268 37.88 -2.90 -34.93
CA GLU A 268 38.71 -3.79 -35.75
C GLU A 268 40.07 -3.17 -36.09
N LYS A 269 40.10 -1.90 -36.50
CA LYS A 269 41.35 -1.15 -36.73
C LYS A 269 42.20 -1.09 -35.47
N SER A 270 41.58 -0.85 -34.31
CA SER A 270 42.28 -0.80 -33.03
C SER A 270 42.86 -2.16 -32.65
N ARG A 271 42.11 -3.25 -32.88
CA ARG A 271 42.58 -4.63 -32.68
C ARG A 271 43.76 -4.97 -33.59
N ILE A 272 43.67 -4.69 -34.88
CA ILE A 272 44.75 -4.93 -35.85
C ILE A 272 45.99 -4.09 -35.50
N ALA A 273 45.83 -2.86 -35.04
CA ALA A 273 46.94 -2.01 -34.61
C ALA A 273 47.66 -2.61 -33.39
N LEU A 274 46.90 -3.09 -32.39
CA LEU A 274 47.44 -3.81 -31.23
C LEU A 274 48.18 -5.09 -31.64
N GLU A 275 47.63 -5.90 -32.55
CA GLU A 275 48.28 -7.10 -33.08
C GLU A 275 49.59 -6.77 -33.80
N LYS A 276 49.61 -5.74 -34.65
CA LYS A 276 50.83 -5.29 -35.33
C LYS A 276 51.90 -4.81 -34.35
N GLN A 277 51.48 -4.04 -33.34
CA GLN A 277 52.40 -3.55 -32.31
C GLN A 277 52.98 -4.72 -31.49
N MET A 278 52.16 -5.70 -31.14
CA MET A 278 52.63 -6.91 -30.47
C MET A 278 53.62 -7.71 -31.33
N ASN A 279 53.29 -7.95 -32.61
CA ASN A 279 54.18 -8.68 -33.52
C ASN A 279 55.52 -7.95 -33.72
N TRP A 280 55.50 -6.62 -33.80
CA TRP A 280 56.72 -5.83 -33.87
C TRP A 280 57.57 -5.97 -32.59
N ILE A 281 56.95 -5.88 -31.41
CA ILE A 281 57.65 -6.09 -30.13
C ILE A 281 58.27 -7.49 -30.07
N GLU A 282 57.57 -8.50 -30.56
CA GLU A 282 58.04 -9.88 -30.55
C GLU A 282 59.20 -10.12 -31.52
N GLN A 283 59.14 -9.54 -32.71
CA GLN A 283 60.25 -9.56 -33.68
C GLN A 283 61.48 -8.80 -33.17
N GLU A 284 61.30 -7.64 -32.54
CA GLU A 284 62.39 -6.84 -31.99
C GLU A 284 63.06 -7.54 -30.81
N LYS A 285 62.27 -8.16 -29.91
CA LYS A 285 62.81 -9.01 -28.84
C LYS A 285 63.65 -10.15 -29.39
N LYS A 286 63.19 -10.81 -30.44
CA LYS A 286 63.93 -11.89 -31.10
C LYS A 286 65.23 -11.38 -31.73
N ARG A 287 65.19 -10.22 -32.39
CA ARG A 287 66.39 -9.59 -32.98
C ARG A 287 67.43 -9.23 -31.91
N ILE A 288 67.01 -8.65 -30.80
CA ILE A 288 67.88 -8.30 -29.67
C ILE A 288 68.50 -9.58 -29.07
N GLU A 289 67.74 -10.67 -28.97
CA GLU A 289 68.24 -11.96 -28.48
C GLU A 289 69.27 -12.58 -29.44
N ASP A 290 68.97 -12.57 -30.74
CA ASP A 290 69.88 -13.05 -31.79
C ASP A 290 71.18 -12.21 -31.87
N GLU A 291 71.10 -10.91 -31.61
CA GLU A 291 72.28 -10.03 -31.53
C GLU A 291 73.11 -10.30 -30.26
N LYS A 292 72.48 -10.49 -29.10
CA LYS A 292 73.19 -10.88 -27.86
C LYS A 292 73.98 -12.18 -28.05
N GLN A 293 73.38 -13.18 -28.71
CA GLN A 293 74.06 -14.45 -29.00
C GLN A 293 75.26 -14.31 -29.95
N LYS A 294 75.33 -13.25 -30.76
CA LYS A 294 76.48 -12.98 -31.65
C LYS A 294 77.67 -12.31 -30.95
N PHE A 295 77.47 -11.72 -29.77
CA PHE A 295 78.52 -11.02 -29.01
C PHE A 295 78.99 -11.81 -27.76
N GLU A 296 78.54 -13.06 -27.57
CA GLU A 296 78.96 -13.96 -26.48
C GLU A 296 80.12 -14.93 -26.83
N PHE A 297 81.00 -14.58 -27.79
CA PHE A 297 82.26 -15.29 -28.05
C PHE A 297 83.49 -14.46 -27.70
#